data_AF-A0A523MDH0-F1
#
_entry.id   AF-A0A523MDH0-F1
#
_cell.length_a   1.000
_cell.length_b   1.000
_cell.length_c   1.000
_cell.angle_alpha   90.00
_cell.angle_beta   90.00
_cell.angle_gamma   90.00
#
_symmetry.space_group_name_H-M   'P 1'
#
loop_
_entity.id
_entity.type
_entity.pdbx_description
1 polymer ?
#
loop_
_entity_poly.entity_id
_entity_poly.type
_entity_poly.pdbx_seq_one_letter_code
_entity_poly.pdbx_strand_id
1 'polypeptide(L)' 'MSESRYIVIEGPIAVGKTSLARRLAASLDSELLLEQAEANPFL' A
#
# COMPACT_ATOMS: atom_id res chain seq x y z
N MET A 1 14.28 -7.84 19.32
CA MET A 1 13.23 -6.94 18.81
C MET A 1 13.03 -7.34 17.36
N SER A 2 11.89 -7.92 16.99
CA SER A 2 11.68 -8.34 15.60
C SER A 2 11.57 -7.09 14.74
N GLU A 3 12.54 -6.89 13.85
CA GLU A 3 12.57 -5.85 12.84
C GLU A 3 11.20 -5.76 12.14
N SER A 4 10.53 -4.61 12.24
CA SER A 4 9.29 -4.35 11.50
C SER A 4 9.60 -4.42 10.00
N ARG A 5 9.01 -5.39 9.30
CA ARG A 5 9.18 -5.56 7.85
C ARG A 5 8.10 -4.77 7.12
N TYR A 6 8.52 -3.72 6.43
CA TYR A 6 7.64 -2.91 5.57
C TYR A 6 7.78 -3.32 4.10
N ILE A 7 6.67 -3.31 3.38
CA ILE A 7 6.62 -3.52 1.92
C ILE A 7 6.01 -2.28 1.29
N VAL A 8 6.75 -1.64 0.38
CA VAL A 8 6.29 -0.49 -0.40
C VAL A 8 5.99 -0.95 -1.82
N ILE A 9 4.90 -0.45 -2.41
CA ILE A 9 4.48 -0.79 -3.77
C ILE A 9 4.52 0.46 -4.64
N GLU A 10 5.46 0.49 -5.58
CA GLU A 10 5.70 1.59 -6.51
C GLU A 10 5.39 1.21 -7.95
N GLY A 11 5.04 2.19 -8.78
CA GLY A 11 4.79 1.98 -10.21
C GLY A 11 3.87 3.02 -10.86
N PRO A 12 3.67 2.94 -12.19
CA PRO A 12 2.89 3.93 -12.95
C PRO A 12 1.45 4.12 -12.47
N ILE A 13 0.84 5.25 -12.82
CA ILE A 13 -0.58 5.50 -12.55
C ILE A 13 -1.44 4.45 -13.28
N ALA A 14 -2.53 4.01 -12.64
CA ALA A 14 -3.47 3.02 -13.15
C ALA A 14 -2.92 1.58 -13.40
N VAL A 15 -1.67 1.26 -13.01
CA VAL A 15 -1.11 -0.10 -13.17
C VAL A 15 -1.67 -1.15 -12.19
N GLY A 16 -2.51 -0.73 -11.22
CA GLY A 16 -3.15 -1.64 -10.25
C GLY A 16 -2.44 -1.79 -8.90
N LYS A 17 -1.59 -0.83 -8.50
CA LYS A 17 -0.85 -0.84 -7.21
C LYS A 17 -1.73 -1.13 -5.99
N THR A 18 -2.86 -0.44 -5.85
CA THR A 18 -3.80 -0.62 -4.75
C THR A 18 -4.38 -2.04 -4.70
N SER A 19 -4.65 -2.65 -5.87
CA SER A 19 -5.09 -4.05 -5.93
C SER A 19 -3.99 -5.01 -5.47
N LEU A 20 -2.74 -4.78 -5.86
CA LEU A 20 -1.61 -5.58 -5.41
C LEU A 20 -1.40 -5.45 -3.90
N ALA A 21 -1.46 -4.23 -3.36
CA ALA A 21 -1.34 -3.96 -1.93
C ALA A 21 -2.37 -4.75 -1.10
N ARG A 22 -3.64 -4.71 -1.51
CA ARG A 22 -4.72 -5.47 -0.86
C ARG A 22 -4.47 -6.98 -0.88
N ARG A 23 -4.01 -7.52 -2.01
CA ARG A 23 -3.72 -8.96 -2.14
C ARG A 23 -2.53 -9.39 -1.28
N LEU A 24 -1.47 -8.59 -1.23
CA LEU A 24 -0.30 -8.87 -0.40
C LEU A 24 -0.64 -8.80 1.08
N ALA A 25 -1.37 -7.77 1.52
CA ALA A 25 -1.82 -7.66 2.90
C ALA A 25 -2.66 -8.87 3.34
N ALA A 26 -3.59 -9.32 2.50
CA ALA A 26 -4.39 -10.52 2.76
C ALA A 26 -3.55 -11.81 2.78
N SER A 27 -2.53 -11.92 1.91
CA SER A 27 -1.71 -13.14 1.80
C SER A 27 -0.66 -13.25 2.91
N LEU A 28 -0.21 -12.12 3.45
CA LEU A 28 0.84 -12.03 4.46
C LEU A 28 0.32 -11.76 5.87
N ASP A 29 -0.99 -11.64 6.03
CA ASP A 29 -1.64 -11.22 7.28
C ASP A 29 -1.02 -9.94 7.83
N SER A 30 -0.88 -8.93 6.97
CA SER A 30 -0.23 -7.66 7.31
C SER A 30 -1.22 -6.50 7.37
N GLU A 31 -0.87 -5.48 8.14
CA GLU A 31 -1.57 -4.21 8.10
C GLU A 31 -1.47 -3.58 6.69
N LEU A 32 -2.58 -3.02 6.20
CA LEU A 32 -2.66 -2.34 4.92
C LEU A 32 -2.69 -0.83 5.13
N LEU A 33 -1.65 -0.15 4.67
CA LEU A 33 -1.57 1.31 4.61
C LEU A 33 -1.80 1.77 3.15
N LEU A 34 -2.80 2.63 2.94
CA LEU A 34 -3.13 3.20 1.64
C LEU A 34 -3.04 4.73 1.69
N GLU A 35 -2.73 5.33 0.55
CA GLU A 35 -2.78 6.78 0.35
C GLU A 35 -4.22 7.31 0.48
N GLN A 36 -4.38 8.46 1.11
CA GLN A 36 -5.65 9.19 1.21
C GLN A 36 -5.64 10.36 0.23
N ALA A 37 -5.80 10.06 -1.06
CA ALA A 37 -5.74 11.09 -2.11
C ALA A 37 -6.76 12.22 -1.89
N GLU A 38 -7.95 11.90 -1.40
CA GLU A 38 -9.04 12.84 -1.08
C GLU A 38 -8.67 13.83 0.04
N ALA A 39 -7.71 13.47 0.90
CA ALA A 39 -7.26 14.30 2.01
C ALA A 39 -6.06 15.18 1.63
N ASN A 40 -5.53 15.08 0.40
CA ASN A 40 -4.41 15.88 -0.04
C ASN A 40 -4.90 17.27 -0.52
N PRO A 41 -4.58 18.37 0.19
CA PRO A 41 -5.06 19.71 -0.17
C PRO A 41 -4.37 20.31 -1.41
N PHE A 42 -3.38 19.62 -1.98
CA PHE A 42 -2.61 20.04 -3.15
C PHE A 42 -2.86 19.17 -4.38
N LEU A 43 -3.55 18.03 -4.22
CA LEU A 43 -4.16 17.29 -5.33
C LEU A 43 -5.50 17.93 -5.69
#